data_AF-A0A7H9B5V5-F1
#
_entry.id   AF-A0A7H9B5V5-F1
#
_cell.length_a   1.000
_cell.length_b   1.000
_cell.length_c   1.000
_cell.angle_alpha   90.00
_cell.angle_beta   90.00
_cell.angle_gamma   90.00
#
_symmetry.space_group_name_H-M   'P 1'
#
loop_
_entity.id
_entity.type
_entity.pdbx_description
1 polymer ?
#
loop_
_entity_poly.entity_id
_entity_poly.type
_entity_poly.pdbx_seq_one_letter_code
_entity_poly.pdbx_strand_id
1 'polypeptide(L)'
;MQFHALAHELRAPKHYLYSATGPTPTSAFFSLFGSWKMRQTNKKMLKKHRLPPSRNRSKLVIASFELRRCTRSQFDRMGLQIFRTVQEVTQWRTGAVGDRRKISIGFVPTMGCLHAGHASLIKQCRESNDYVVVSIFVNPSQFAPTEDLDKYPRTLANDIDLLKELNVDVLFQPSPHEMYPQGIPLHVSEQRGPFVTVLGVSEMLEGSTRPNFFRGVATVVTKLLNIVMPDVAYFGQKDIQQFIVLNVMVQELFVNTKLVMMPICRDSSGLALSSRNKYLCQDSLKVASSIYAGLSAATTLIKEQECVVERETILTKIGHIWEPYVQSGDFEIDYISIADIKSLAEKREIKPQEDGLTVISCAVYVRDRKHPETQVRLIDNIIL
;
A
#
# COMPACT_ATOMS: atom_id res chain seq x y z
N MET A 1 19.92 -13.57 29.19
CA MET A 1 18.91 -13.28 30.23
C MET A 1 18.13 -11.97 29.97
N GLN A 2 18.53 -11.12 29.01
CA GLN A 2 17.78 -9.92 28.59
C GLN A 2 16.76 -10.17 27.45
N PHE A 3 16.90 -11.22 26.62
CA PHE A 3 15.91 -11.54 25.58
C PHE A 3 14.55 -12.01 26.12
N HIS A 4 14.52 -12.66 27.29
CA HIS A 4 13.27 -13.10 27.92
C HIS A 4 12.44 -11.93 28.48
N ALA A 5 13.07 -10.78 28.74
CA ALA A 5 12.39 -9.61 29.30
C ALA A 5 11.64 -8.80 28.22
N LEU A 6 12.16 -8.70 27.00
CA LEU A 6 11.47 -8.03 25.89
C LEU A 6 10.24 -8.80 25.39
N ALA A 7 10.22 -10.14 25.50
CA ALA A 7 9.07 -10.96 25.10
C ALA A 7 7.89 -10.89 26.09
N HIS A 8 8.12 -10.46 27.34
CA HIS A 8 7.11 -10.48 28.39
C HIS A 8 6.29 -9.19 28.53
N GLU A 9 6.70 -8.07 27.90
CA GLU A 9 6.01 -6.78 27.96
C GLU A 9 4.94 -6.56 26.86
N LEU A 10 4.73 -7.53 25.96
CA LEU A 10 3.71 -7.45 24.90
C LEU A 10 2.44 -8.29 25.21
N ARG A 11 1.89 -8.18 26.43
CA ARG A 11 0.62 -8.84 26.80
C ARG A 11 -0.56 -7.86 26.95
N ALA A 12 -1.52 -8.08 26.05
CA ALA A 12 -2.98 -7.88 26.14
C ALA A 12 -3.56 -6.45 25.98
N PRO A 13 -4.40 -6.22 24.94
CA PRO A 13 -5.35 -5.11 24.97
C PRO A 13 -6.44 -5.36 26.04
N LYS A 14 -6.77 -4.32 26.80
CA LYS A 14 -7.87 -4.34 27.77
C LYS A 14 -9.19 -4.68 27.06
N HIS A 15 -9.79 -5.81 27.43
CA HIS A 15 -11.16 -6.15 27.04
C HIS A 15 -12.13 -5.09 27.56
N TYR A 16 -12.76 -4.33 26.65
CA TYR A 16 -13.98 -3.59 26.97
C TYR A 16 -15.15 -4.57 26.91
N LEU A 17 -15.60 -5.01 28.08
CA LEU A 17 -16.88 -5.70 28.27
C LEU A 17 -18.02 -4.68 28.11
N TYR A 18 -18.75 -4.75 27.00
CA TYR A 18 -20.08 -4.13 26.93
C TYR A 18 -21.11 -5.11 27.49
N SER A 19 -21.66 -4.78 28.66
CA SER A 19 -22.86 -5.43 29.20
C SER A 19 -24.09 -4.94 28.47
N ALA A 20 -24.82 -5.83 27.79
CA ALA A 20 -26.15 -5.55 27.27
C ALA A 20 -27.16 -6.49 27.96
N THR A 21 -27.89 -5.94 28.92
CA THR A 21 -29.10 -6.54 29.51
C THR A 21 -30.32 -5.78 28.98
N GLY A 22 -31.26 -6.46 28.32
CA GLY A 22 -32.58 -5.91 28.00
C GLY A 22 -33.28 -6.61 26.82
N PRO A 23 -34.62 -6.77 26.83
CA PRO A 23 -35.28 -8.02 26.47
C PRO A 23 -35.72 -8.14 25.01
N THR A 24 -35.92 -9.40 24.60
CA THR A 24 -36.62 -9.81 23.38
C THR A 24 -38.07 -9.31 23.34
N PRO A 25 -38.60 -9.09 22.12
CA PRO A 25 -39.84 -9.78 21.79
C PRO A 25 -39.89 -10.37 20.38
N THR A 26 -40.79 -11.34 20.30
CA THR A 26 -41.16 -12.31 19.27
C THR A 26 -41.72 -11.74 17.95
N SER A 27 -41.37 -12.45 16.87
CA SER A 27 -42.14 -12.76 15.65
C SER A 27 -43.11 -11.71 15.06
N ALA A 28 -42.76 -11.18 13.88
CA ALA A 28 -43.71 -10.96 12.80
C ALA A 28 -42.99 -10.89 11.44
N PHE A 29 -43.08 -11.98 10.67
CA PHE A 29 -42.79 -12.02 9.25
C PHE A 29 -43.80 -11.14 8.51
N PHE A 30 -43.37 -10.12 7.76
CA PHE A 30 -44.14 -9.61 6.62
C PHE A 30 -43.21 -9.02 5.55
N SER A 31 -43.38 -9.53 4.34
CA SER A 31 -42.69 -9.14 3.10
C SER A 31 -43.02 -7.71 2.69
N LEU A 32 -42.01 -6.93 2.27
CA LEU A 32 -42.22 -5.68 1.54
C LEU A 32 -41.25 -5.59 0.35
N PHE A 33 -41.54 -6.34 -0.71
CA PHE A 33 -41.16 -5.97 -2.07
C PHE A 33 -42.29 -5.08 -2.64
N GLY A 34 -42.10 -3.77 -2.55
CA GLY A 34 -43.03 -2.77 -3.09
C GLY A 34 -42.76 -2.49 -4.57
N SER A 35 -43.65 -2.97 -5.43
CA SER A 35 -43.73 -2.70 -6.87
C SER A 35 -43.90 -1.20 -7.18
N TRP A 36 -43.04 -0.64 -8.03
CA TRP A 36 -43.20 0.70 -8.60
C TRP A 36 -44.15 0.65 -9.80
N LYS A 37 -45.40 1.10 -9.62
CA LYS A 37 -46.35 1.34 -10.72
C LYS A 37 -46.33 2.81 -11.13
N MET A 38 -46.00 3.06 -12.39
CA MET A 38 -46.26 4.34 -13.07
C MET A 38 -47.75 4.70 -12.98
N ARG A 39 -48.05 5.91 -12.53
CA ARG A 39 -49.34 6.57 -12.78
C ARG A 39 -49.09 7.94 -13.40
N GLN A 40 -49.57 8.09 -14.64
CA GLN A 40 -49.83 9.40 -15.23
C GLN A 40 -51.04 10.02 -14.51
N THR A 41 -51.01 11.33 -14.25
CA THR A 41 -52.20 12.18 -14.32
C THR A 41 -51.87 13.69 -14.35
N ASN A 42 -52.41 14.31 -15.40
CA ASN A 42 -52.88 15.67 -15.68
C ASN A 42 -52.43 16.96 -14.96
N LYS A 43 -52.25 17.95 -15.86
CA LYS A 43 -52.18 19.41 -15.74
C LYS A 43 -53.29 20.05 -14.88
N LYS A 44 -52.94 21.03 -14.04
CA LYS A 44 -53.32 22.46 -14.16
C LYS A 44 -52.85 23.32 -12.95
N MET A 45 -52.19 24.43 -13.31
CA MET A 45 -52.12 25.77 -12.67
C MET A 45 -52.07 25.95 -11.14
N LEU A 46 -51.07 26.72 -10.66
CA LEU A 46 -51.28 28.08 -10.14
C LEU A 46 -49.97 28.84 -9.80
N LYS A 47 -49.92 30.08 -10.31
CA LYS A 47 -49.31 31.33 -9.82
C LYS A 47 -47.78 31.53 -9.75
N LYS A 48 -47.37 32.48 -10.60
CA LYS A 48 -46.10 33.22 -10.65
C LYS A 48 -45.85 34.02 -9.37
N HIS A 49 -44.65 33.89 -8.81
CA HIS A 49 -43.95 34.97 -8.10
C HIS A 49 -42.62 35.22 -8.81
N ARG A 50 -42.44 36.47 -9.29
CA ARG A 50 -41.21 36.94 -9.94
C ARG A 50 -40.23 37.40 -8.86
N LEU A 51 -39.02 36.85 -8.87
CA LEU A 51 -37.84 37.42 -8.21
C LEU A 51 -36.90 38.02 -9.29
N PRO A 52 -36.15 39.10 -8.99
CA PRO A 52 -35.36 39.84 -9.97
C PRO A 52 -34.10 39.07 -10.42
N PRO A 53 -33.50 39.41 -11.58
CA PRO A 53 -32.41 38.63 -12.17
C PRO A 53 -31.08 38.93 -11.46
N SER A 54 -30.46 37.92 -10.84
CA SER A 54 -29.06 38.02 -10.42
C SER A 54 -28.13 37.67 -11.58
N ARG A 55 -27.32 38.66 -11.95
CA ARG A 55 -26.17 38.54 -12.85
C ARG A 55 -25.04 37.78 -12.13
N ASN A 56 -24.70 36.60 -12.63
CA ASN A 56 -23.34 36.06 -12.80
C ASN A 56 -23.43 34.53 -12.84
N ARG A 57 -23.70 33.97 -14.02
CA ARG A 57 -23.25 32.63 -14.35
C ARG A 57 -21.90 32.78 -15.03
N SER A 58 -20.84 32.54 -14.27
CA SER A 58 -19.52 32.22 -14.79
C SER A 58 -19.69 31.14 -15.85
N LYS A 59 -19.45 31.50 -17.11
CA LYS A 59 -19.37 30.54 -18.21
C LYS A 59 -18.18 29.63 -17.91
N LEU A 60 -18.46 28.39 -17.56
CA LEU A 60 -17.49 27.31 -17.57
C LEU A 60 -17.03 27.15 -19.03
N VAL A 61 -15.85 27.69 -19.34
CA VAL A 61 -15.21 27.48 -20.64
C VAL A 61 -14.69 26.05 -20.63
N ILE A 62 -15.46 25.14 -21.22
CA ILE A 62 -14.96 23.80 -21.55
C ILE A 62 -14.10 23.99 -22.81
N ALA A 63 -12.79 24.11 -22.62
CA ALA A 63 -11.84 24.00 -23.71
C ALA A 63 -11.82 22.53 -24.17
N SER A 64 -12.46 22.23 -25.29
CA SER A 64 -12.32 20.94 -25.97
C SER A 64 -11.00 20.96 -26.74
N PHE A 65 -9.94 20.42 -26.13
CA PHE A 65 -8.76 19.99 -26.87
C PHE A 65 -9.06 18.60 -27.44
N GLU A 66 -9.35 18.51 -28.73
CA GLU A 66 -9.51 17.23 -29.43
C GLU A 66 -8.13 16.57 -29.58
N LEU A 67 -7.79 15.68 -28.65
CA LEU A 67 -6.77 14.66 -28.91
C LEU A 67 -7.35 13.72 -29.97
N ARG A 68 -6.79 13.79 -31.19
CA ARG A 68 -7.08 12.86 -32.28
C ARG A 68 -7.00 11.43 -31.73
N ARG A 69 -8.00 10.59 -32.07
CA ARG A 69 -7.97 9.15 -31.76
C ARG A 69 -6.65 8.56 -32.25
N CYS A 70 -5.78 8.26 -31.31
CA CYS A 70 -4.47 7.68 -31.55
C CYS A 70 -4.63 6.15 -31.60
N THR A 71 -4.22 5.51 -32.69
CA THR A 71 -4.20 4.03 -32.74
C THR A 71 -3.09 3.51 -31.82
N ARG A 72 -3.17 2.27 -31.34
CA ARG A 72 -2.11 1.67 -30.50
C ARG A 72 -0.73 1.78 -31.17
N SER A 73 -0.65 1.51 -32.47
CA SER A 73 0.60 1.68 -33.26
C SER A 73 1.11 3.13 -33.34
N GLN A 74 0.28 4.14 -33.08
CA GLN A 74 0.71 5.54 -32.98
C GLN A 74 1.15 5.86 -31.55
N PHE A 75 0.46 5.34 -30.53
CA PHE A 75 0.85 5.52 -29.12
C PHE A 75 2.18 4.82 -28.80
N ASP A 76 2.39 3.59 -29.29
CA ASP A 76 3.65 2.84 -29.13
C ASP A 76 4.86 3.58 -29.74
N ARG A 77 4.63 4.46 -30.73
CA ARG A 77 5.67 5.30 -31.34
C ARG A 77 5.99 6.56 -30.53
N MET A 78 5.18 6.91 -29.54
CA MET A 78 5.35 8.14 -28.75
C MET A 78 6.28 7.94 -27.54
N GLY A 79 6.67 6.69 -27.22
CA GLY A 79 7.46 6.38 -26.04
C GLY A 79 6.74 6.74 -24.73
N LEU A 80 7.48 6.78 -23.62
CA LEU A 80 6.95 7.11 -22.30
C LEU A 80 6.22 8.46 -22.28
N GLN A 81 4.91 8.44 -22.01
CA GLN A 81 4.11 9.64 -21.79
C GLN A 81 4.13 10.05 -20.32
N ILE A 82 4.36 11.33 -20.03
CA ILE A 82 4.35 11.85 -18.66
C ILE A 82 3.12 12.72 -18.45
N PHE A 83 2.19 12.23 -17.64
CA PHE A 83 0.97 12.94 -17.24
C PHE A 83 1.12 13.50 -15.83
N ARG A 84 0.67 14.74 -15.62
CA ARG A 84 0.76 15.44 -14.32
C ARG A 84 -0.61 15.75 -13.71
N THR A 85 -1.68 15.58 -14.49
CA THR A 85 -3.05 15.83 -14.08
C THR A 85 -3.91 14.57 -14.19
N VAL A 86 -4.93 14.47 -13.34
CA VAL A 86 -5.96 13.43 -13.40
C VAL A 86 -6.69 13.47 -14.74
N GLN A 87 -6.87 14.67 -15.29
CA GLN A 87 -7.54 14.87 -16.58
C GLN A 87 -6.76 14.20 -17.72
N GLU A 88 -5.44 14.35 -17.79
CA GLU A 88 -4.61 13.71 -18.83
C GLU A 88 -4.71 12.18 -18.77
N VAL A 89 -4.60 11.58 -17.57
CA VAL A 89 -4.74 10.12 -17.40
C VAL A 89 -6.13 9.65 -17.82
N THR A 90 -7.17 10.40 -17.42
CA THR A 90 -8.57 10.07 -17.75
C THR A 90 -8.83 10.16 -19.24
N GLN A 91 -8.34 11.22 -19.90
CA GLN A 91 -8.45 11.39 -21.36
C GLN A 91 -7.71 10.27 -22.10
N TRP A 92 -6.50 9.92 -21.66
CA TRP A 92 -5.74 8.82 -22.24
C TRP A 92 -6.50 7.48 -22.14
N ARG A 93 -6.93 7.07 -20.94
CA ARG A 93 -7.56 5.76 -20.74
C ARG A 93 -8.94 5.63 -21.39
N THR A 94 -9.67 6.74 -21.57
CA THR A 94 -10.99 6.75 -22.22
C THR A 94 -10.93 6.98 -23.73
N GLY A 95 -9.88 7.62 -24.24
CA GLY A 95 -9.73 7.96 -25.65
C GLY A 95 -8.76 7.05 -26.43
N ALA A 96 -7.61 6.71 -25.86
CA ALA A 96 -6.49 6.07 -26.57
C ALA A 96 -6.35 4.56 -26.34
N VAL A 97 -6.74 4.04 -25.17
CA VAL A 97 -6.54 2.62 -24.81
C VAL A 97 -7.40 1.65 -25.64
N GLY A 98 -8.54 2.10 -26.17
CA GLY A 98 -9.46 1.27 -26.97
C GLY A 98 -10.44 0.45 -26.11
N ASP A 99 -10.86 -0.72 -26.62
CA ASP A 99 -11.85 -1.58 -25.93
C ASP A 99 -11.23 -2.27 -24.71
N ARG A 100 -11.58 -1.78 -23.51
CA ARG A 100 -11.10 -2.32 -22.22
C ARG A 100 -11.50 -3.77 -21.94
N ARG A 101 -12.38 -4.38 -22.75
CA ARG A 101 -12.67 -5.83 -22.68
C ARG A 101 -11.60 -6.70 -23.35
N LYS A 102 -10.73 -6.09 -24.16
CA LYS A 102 -9.67 -6.78 -24.92
C LYS A 102 -8.28 -6.27 -24.58
N ILE A 103 -8.19 -5.05 -24.09
CA ILE A 103 -6.95 -4.36 -23.80
C ILE A 103 -6.84 -4.13 -22.30
N SER A 104 -5.73 -4.56 -21.72
CA SER A 104 -5.43 -4.51 -20.28
C SER A 104 -4.52 -3.33 -19.89
N ILE A 105 -4.71 -2.78 -18.70
CA ILE A 105 -3.82 -1.79 -18.09
C ILE A 105 -3.29 -2.40 -16.79
N GLY A 106 -1.97 -2.58 -16.75
CA GLY A 106 -1.24 -2.89 -15.54
C GLY A 106 -0.75 -1.61 -14.86
N PHE A 107 -0.70 -1.63 -13.52
CA PHE A 107 -0.32 -0.45 -12.73
C PHE A 107 0.70 -0.76 -11.63
N VAL A 108 1.73 0.07 -11.51
CA VAL A 108 2.72 0.02 -10.43
C VAL A 108 2.75 1.37 -9.70
N PRO A 109 2.09 1.51 -8.54
CA PRO A 109 2.20 2.73 -7.74
C PRO A 109 3.51 2.79 -6.96
N THR A 110 4.21 3.92 -7.03
CA THR A 110 5.49 4.13 -6.34
C THR A 110 5.62 5.54 -5.79
N MET A 111 6.61 5.74 -4.90
CA MET A 111 7.03 7.06 -4.44
C MET A 111 8.28 7.60 -5.15
N GLY A 112 8.75 6.94 -6.22
CA GLY A 112 10.02 7.26 -6.88
C GLY A 112 11.24 6.64 -6.19
N CYS A 113 12.44 7.14 -6.52
CA CYS A 113 13.71 6.54 -6.09
C CYS A 113 13.77 5.05 -6.44
N LEU A 114 13.57 4.78 -7.72
CA LEU A 114 13.37 3.44 -8.24
C LEU A 114 14.65 2.60 -8.10
N HIS A 115 14.47 1.28 -7.96
CA HIS A 115 15.54 0.30 -7.76
C HIS A 115 15.12 -1.04 -8.36
N ALA A 116 15.98 -2.08 -8.29
CA ALA A 116 15.71 -3.36 -8.94
C ALA A 116 14.40 -4.04 -8.47
N GLY A 117 13.99 -3.85 -7.21
CA GLY A 117 12.64 -4.24 -6.74
C GLY A 117 11.47 -3.56 -7.46
N HIS A 118 11.58 -2.26 -7.80
CA HIS A 118 10.60 -1.58 -8.64
C HIS A 118 10.67 -2.09 -10.09
N ALA A 119 11.88 -2.33 -10.60
CA ALA A 119 12.06 -2.86 -11.94
C ALA A 119 11.43 -4.25 -12.11
N SER A 120 11.47 -5.13 -11.10
CA SER A 120 10.82 -6.45 -11.18
C SER A 120 9.29 -6.35 -11.24
N LEU A 121 8.69 -5.44 -10.46
CA LEU A 121 7.26 -5.11 -10.53
C LEU A 121 6.86 -4.64 -11.94
N ILE A 122 7.64 -3.73 -12.51
CA ILE A 122 7.37 -3.14 -13.84
C ILE A 122 7.56 -4.19 -14.95
N LYS A 123 8.59 -5.04 -14.87
CA LYS A 123 8.82 -6.13 -15.84
C LYS A 123 7.64 -7.10 -15.86
N GLN A 124 7.21 -7.58 -14.69
CA GLN A 124 6.03 -8.45 -14.61
C GLN A 124 4.78 -7.75 -15.14
N CYS A 125 4.61 -6.48 -14.80
CA CYS A 125 3.50 -5.67 -15.29
C CYS A 125 3.49 -5.59 -16.82
N ARG A 126 4.65 -5.39 -17.46
CA ARG A 126 4.80 -5.36 -18.92
C ARG A 126 4.52 -6.71 -19.57
N GLU A 127 5.00 -7.79 -18.97
CA GLU A 127 4.79 -9.15 -19.51
C GLU A 127 3.32 -9.58 -19.50
N SER A 128 2.53 -9.04 -18.57
CA SER A 128 1.15 -9.48 -18.32
C SER A 128 0.06 -8.51 -18.79
N ASN A 129 0.42 -7.31 -19.29
CA ASN A 129 -0.55 -6.28 -19.64
C ASN A 129 -0.20 -5.56 -20.94
N ASP A 130 -1.24 -5.08 -21.62
CA ASP A 130 -1.11 -4.33 -22.86
C ASP A 130 -0.48 -2.95 -22.65
N TYR A 131 -0.94 -2.24 -21.62
CA TYR A 131 -0.38 -0.97 -21.19
C TYR A 131 0.19 -1.06 -19.78
N VAL A 132 1.32 -0.38 -19.54
CA VAL A 132 1.95 -0.25 -18.22
C VAL A 132 1.92 1.20 -17.80
N VAL A 133 1.27 1.44 -16.66
CA VAL A 133 1.23 2.73 -15.98
C VAL A 133 2.07 2.63 -14.72
N VAL A 134 2.94 3.61 -14.50
CA VAL A 134 3.65 3.79 -13.23
C VAL A 134 3.24 5.13 -12.65
N SER A 135 3.04 5.21 -11.34
CA SER A 135 2.96 6.51 -10.68
C SER A 135 4.18 6.78 -9.81
N ILE A 136 4.64 8.03 -9.80
CA ILE A 136 5.64 8.54 -8.86
C ILE A 136 4.99 9.67 -8.09
N PHE A 137 4.61 9.39 -6.84
CA PHE A 137 4.01 10.37 -5.95
C PHE A 137 4.40 10.12 -4.50
N VAL A 138 5.23 11.00 -3.93
CA VAL A 138 5.52 10.99 -2.50
C VAL A 138 4.30 11.54 -1.77
N ASN A 139 3.47 10.63 -1.25
CA ASN A 139 2.20 10.95 -0.62
C ASN A 139 2.41 11.55 0.79
N PRO A 140 2.07 12.82 1.06
CA PRO A 140 2.25 13.38 2.40
C PRO A 140 1.34 12.74 3.47
N SER A 141 0.16 12.23 3.10
CA SER A 141 -0.83 11.72 4.06
C SER A 141 -0.40 10.46 4.81
N GLN A 142 0.64 9.77 4.34
CA GLN A 142 1.20 8.60 5.00
C GLN A 142 2.48 8.92 5.80
N PHE A 143 2.81 10.20 5.98
CA PHE A 143 3.91 10.63 6.84
C PHE A 143 3.38 11.32 8.08
N ALA A 144 3.92 10.96 9.25
CA ALA A 144 3.77 11.75 10.46
C ALA A 144 4.70 12.98 10.44
N PRO A 145 4.42 14.04 11.21
CA PRO A 145 5.30 15.23 11.30
C PRO A 145 6.75 14.92 11.69
N THR A 146 6.97 13.83 12.42
CA THR A 146 8.28 13.35 12.86
C THR A 146 8.99 12.46 11.84
N GLU A 147 8.34 12.14 10.72
CA GLU A 147 8.89 11.27 9.69
C GLU A 147 9.56 12.07 8.56
N ASP A 148 10.45 11.40 7.86
CA ASP A 148 11.37 12.00 6.89
C ASP A 148 10.73 12.33 5.52
N LEU A 149 9.60 13.04 5.49
CA LEU A 149 9.00 13.50 4.23
C LEU A 149 9.97 14.41 3.45
N ASP A 150 10.58 15.37 4.14
CA ASP A 150 11.48 16.35 3.52
C ASP A 150 12.82 15.74 3.07
N LYS A 151 13.24 14.65 3.70
CA LYS A 151 14.50 13.95 3.35
C LYS A 151 14.28 12.84 2.31
N TYR A 152 13.05 12.58 1.88
CA TYR A 152 12.79 11.50 0.92
C TYR A 152 13.53 11.76 -0.40
N PRO A 153 14.32 10.79 -0.92
CA PRO A 153 15.18 11.00 -2.07
C PRO A 153 14.36 11.27 -3.33
N ARG A 154 14.73 12.32 -4.07
CA ARG A 154 14.10 12.70 -5.33
C ARG A 154 15.07 12.50 -6.48
N THR A 155 14.89 11.42 -7.25
CA THR A 155 15.77 11.03 -8.36
C THR A 155 15.02 10.96 -9.68
N LEU A 156 14.10 11.90 -9.92
CA LEU A 156 13.12 11.83 -11.02
C LEU A 156 13.76 11.61 -12.41
N ALA A 157 14.92 12.22 -12.69
CA ALA A 157 15.63 12.01 -13.96
C ALA A 157 16.02 10.53 -14.15
N ASN A 158 16.72 9.96 -13.16
CA ASN A 158 17.11 8.54 -13.17
C ASN A 158 15.89 7.62 -13.18
N ASP A 159 14.82 7.99 -12.46
CA ASP A 159 13.58 7.22 -12.45
C ASP A 159 12.95 7.20 -13.87
N ILE A 160 12.88 8.35 -14.56
CA ILE A 160 12.37 8.45 -15.93
C ILE A 160 13.20 7.60 -16.91
N ASP A 161 14.52 7.61 -16.80
CA ASP A 161 15.38 6.86 -17.70
C ASP A 161 15.19 5.34 -17.51
N LEU A 162 15.12 4.87 -16.26
CA LEU A 162 14.77 3.48 -15.98
C LEU A 162 13.37 3.11 -16.52
N LEU A 163 12.38 3.99 -16.39
CA LEU A 163 11.03 3.74 -16.90
C LEU A 163 11.01 3.62 -18.43
N LYS A 164 11.82 4.39 -19.15
CA LYS A 164 11.98 4.25 -20.61
C LYS A 164 12.64 2.92 -20.96
N GLU A 165 13.71 2.53 -20.27
CA GLU A 165 14.40 1.25 -20.48
C GLU A 165 13.48 0.05 -20.27
N LEU A 166 12.56 0.15 -19.31
CA LEU A 166 11.56 -0.87 -19.01
C LEU A 166 10.31 -0.79 -19.90
N ASN A 167 10.34 0.06 -20.92
CA ASN A 167 9.24 0.31 -21.85
C ASN A 167 7.94 0.63 -21.11
N VAL A 168 7.91 1.56 -20.17
CA VAL A 168 6.66 2.03 -19.54
C VAL A 168 5.92 2.98 -20.49
N ASP A 169 4.60 2.84 -20.60
CA ASP A 169 3.80 3.66 -21.52
C ASP A 169 3.44 5.00 -20.90
N VAL A 170 3.06 5.00 -19.62
CA VAL A 170 2.58 6.19 -18.91
C VAL A 170 3.24 6.30 -17.55
N LEU A 171 3.88 7.44 -17.30
CA LEU A 171 4.23 7.90 -15.96
C LEU A 171 3.19 8.93 -15.51
N PHE A 172 2.44 8.61 -14.46
CA PHE A 172 1.61 9.58 -13.75
C PHE A 172 2.42 10.21 -12.60
N GLN A 173 2.76 11.49 -12.74
CA GLN A 173 3.58 12.25 -11.81
C GLN A 173 2.81 13.49 -11.31
N PRO A 174 1.75 13.30 -10.48
CA PRO A 174 0.94 14.40 -10.01
C PRO A 174 1.65 15.26 -8.96
N SER A 175 1.18 16.51 -8.82
CA SER A 175 1.52 17.35 -7.68
C SER A 175 0.68 16.99 -6.45
N PRO A 176 1.10 17.35 -5.22
CA PRO A 176 0.26 17.23 -4.03
C PRO A 176 -1.07 17.97 -4.16
N HIS A 177 -1.11 19.13 -4.83
CA HIS A 177 -2.34 19.88 -5.06
C HIS A 177 -3.31 19.14 -5.99
N GLU A 178 -2.79 18.46 -7.02
CA GLU A 178 -3.61 17.63 -7.92
C GLU A 178 -4.25 16.46 -7.16
N MET A 179 -3.48 15.79 -6.30
CA MET A 179 -3.97 14.69 -5.48
C MET A 179 -4.82 15.17 -4.29
N TYR A 180 -4.58 16.37 -3.76
CA TYR A 180 -5.24 16.91 -2.58
C TYR A 180 -5.56 18.41 -2.79
N PRO A 181 -6.65 18.74 -3.50
CA PRO A 181 -7.00 20.13 -3.81
C PRO A 181 -7.30 21.02 -2.59
N GLN A 182 -7.66 20.41 -1.46
CA GLN A 182 -7.88 21.12 -0.18
C GLN A 182 -6.58 21.23 0.65
N GLY A 183 -5.45 20.76 0.13
CA GLY A 183 -4.23 20.53 0.90
C GLY A 183 -4.30 19.24 1.71
N ILE A 184 -3.14 18.81 2.22
CA ILE A 184 -2.99 17.62 3.05
C ILE A 184 -1.95 17.87 4.16
N PRO A 185 -2.33 18.57 5.24
CA PRO A 185 -1.41 18.81 6.35
C PRO A 185 -0.95 17.50 6.98
N LEU A 186 0.25 17.50 7.58
CA LEU A 186 0.82 16.33 8.24
C LEU A 186 0.03 15.94 9.50
N HIS A 187 -0.57 16.92 10.18
CA HIS A 187 -1.45 16.67 11.31
C HIS A 187 -2.80 16.13 10.84
N VAL A 188 -3.09 14.87 11.16
CA VAL A 188 -4.31 14.18 10.71
C VAL A 188 -5.60 14.86 11.15
N SER A 189 -5.61 15.47 12.34
CA SER A 189 -6.74 16.25 12.86
C SER A 189 -7.08 17.47 12.00
N GLU A 190 -6.13 17.98 11.22
CA GLU A 190 -6.29 19.13 10.32
C GLU A 190 -6.65 18.71 8.89
N GLN A 191 -6.49 17.43 8.55
CA GLN A 191 -6.81 16.93 7.22
C GLN A 191 -8.32 17.03 6.94
N ARG A 192 -8.68 17.41 5.71
CA ARG A 192 -10.07 17.55 5.24
C ARG A 192 -10.26 16.84 3.91
N GLY A 193 -11.49 16.39 3.66
CA GLY A 193 -11.87 15.67 2.44
C GLY A 193 -12.19 14.19 2.68
N PRO A 194 -12.34 13.41 1.60
CA PRO A 194 -12.63 11.98 1.68
C PRO A 194 -11.37 11.17 2.01
N PHE A 195 -11.53 10.19 2.91
CA PHE A 195 -10.47 9.27 3.33
C PHE A 195 -11.00 7.85 3.37
N VAL A 196 -10.11 6.88 3.16
CA VAL A 196 -10.40 5.46 3.26
C VAL A 196 -9.58 4.89 4.42
N THR A 197 -10.25 4.16 5.31
CA THR A 197 -9.62 3.49 6.46
C THR A 197 -10.09 2.04 6.46
N VAL A 198 -9.16 1.11 6.62
CA VAL A 198 -9.42 -0.33 6.69
C VAL A 198 -9.19 -0.78 8.12
N LEU A 199 -10.23 -1.07 8.89
CA LEU A 199 -10.08 -1.40 10.31
C LEU A 199 -9.60 -2.85 10.52
N GLY A 200 -9.05 -3.16 11.69
CA GLY A 200 -8.50 -4.49 12.00
C GLY A 200 -7.07 -4.65 11.48
N VAL A 201 -6.88 -5.09 10.24
CA VAL A 201 -5.55 -5.41 9.69
C VAL A 201 -4.60 -4.20 9.62
N SER A 202 -5.13 -2.97 9.57
CA SER A 202 -4.30 -1.75 9.55
C SER A 202 -3.87 -1.27 10.93
N GLU A 203 -4.41 -1.81 12.02
CA GLU A 203 -4.14 -1.39 13.39
C GLU A 203 -3.10 -2.30 14.07
N MET A 204 -2.76 -3.42 13.42
CA MET A 204 -1.75 -4.39 13.86
C MET A 204 -0.34 -3.98 13.40
N LEU A 205 0.71 -4.62 13.90
CA LEU A 205 2.10 -4.49 13.42
C LEU A 205 2.54 -3.03 13.18
N GLU A 206 2.89 -2.65 11.94
CA GLU A 206 3.26 -1.27 11.57
C GLU A 206 2.20 -0.24 11.93
N GLY A 207 0.93 -0.65 11.92
CA GLY A 207 -0.20 0.18 12.30
C GLY A 207 -0.19 0.59 13.76
N SER A 208 0.33 -0.28 14.64
CA SER A 208 0.42 0.01 16.07
C SER A 208 1.45 1.11 16.37
N THR A 209 2.56 1.13 15.62
CA THR A 209 3.62 2.14 15.74
C THR A 209 3.36 3.38 14.88
N ARG A 210 2.59 3.23 13.80
CA ARG A 210 2.28 4.29 12.83
C ARG A 210 0.76 4.36 12.57
N PRO A 211 -0.06 4.79 13.56
CA PRO A 211 -1.53 4.66 13.56
C PRO A 211 -2.25 5.35 12.39
N ASN A 212 -1.60 6.31 11.73
CA ASN A 212 -2.17 7.04 10.61
C ASN A 212 -1.63 6.59 9.24
N PHE A 213 -0.59 5.76 9.22
CA PHE A 213 0.14 5.38 8.00
C PHE A 213 -0.79 4.74 6.97
N PHE A 214 -1.51 3.69 7.38
CA PHE A 214 -2.35 2.92 6.45
C PHE A 214 -3.62 3.65 6.00
N ARG A 215 -4.14 4.61 6.79
CA ARG A 215 -5.20 5.50 6.32
C ARG A 215 -4.70 6.36 5.15
N GLY A 216 -3.48 6.89 5.25
CA GLY A 216 -2.83 7.62 4.16
C GLY A 216 -2.62 6.75 2.92
N VAL A 217 -2.09 5.54 3.11
CA VAL A 217 -1.85 4.55 2.04
C VAL A 217 -3.15 4.12 1.34
N ALA A 218 -4.16 3.66 2.10
CA ALA A 218 -5.44 3.24 1.55
C ALA A 218 -6.14 4.37 0.78
N THR A 219 -6.10 5.60 1.33
CA THR A 219 -6.65 6.79 0.67
C THR A 219 -5.95 7.07 -0.66
N VAL A 220 -4.62 7.18 -0.68
CA VAL A 220 -3.91 7.53 -1.92
C VAL A 220 -4.04 6.43 -2.97
N VAL A 221 -3.99 5.15 -2.57
CA VAL A 221 -4.12 4.03 -3.51
C VAL A 221 -5.54 3.97 -4.07
N THR A 222 -6.58 4.20 -3.27
CA THR A 222 -7.96 4.29 -3.80
C THR A 222 -8.08 5.40 -4.84
N LYS A 223 -7.48 6.57 -4.59
CA LYS A 223 -7.47 7.66 -5.57
C LYS A 223 -6.75 7.24 -6.86
N LEU A 224 -5.56 6.66 -6.75
CA LEU A 224 -4.79 6.19 -7.91
C LEU A 224 -5.54 5.12 -8.72
N LEU A 225 -6.19 4.16 -8.06
CA LEU A 225 -7.01 3.14 -8.71
C LEU A 225 -8.22 3.76 -9.43
N ASN A 226 -8.86 4.78 -8.85
CA ASN A 226 -9.95 5.52 -9.52
C ASN A 226 -9.48 6.36 -10.72
N ILE A 227 -8.26 6.91 -10.64
CA ILE A 227 -7.66 7.71 -11.70
C ILE A 227 -7.24 6.83 -12.88
N VAL A 228 -6.50 5.75 -12.61
CA VAL A 228 -5.91 4.87 -13.62
C VAL A 228 -6.90 3.83 -14.13
N MET A 229 -7.80 3.33 -13.28
CA MET A 229 -8.69 2.19 -13.52
C MET A 229 -7.97 0.99 -14.15
N PRO A 230 -6.93 0.45 -13.48
CA PRO A 230 -6.17 -0.68 -14.00
C PRO A 230 -6.94 -1.99 -13.81
N ASP A 231 -6.66 -2.96 -14.68
CA ASP A 231 -7.15 -4.33 -14.54
C ASP A 231 -6.34 -5.07 -13.47
N VAL A 232 -5.04 -4.81 -13.43
CA VAL A 232 -4.10 -5.42 -12.47
C VAL A 232 -3.19 -4.35 -11.88
N ALA A 233 -2.99 -4.39 -10.56
CA ALA A 233 -2.02 -3.54 -9.87
C ALA A 233 -1.00 -4.39 -9.09
N TYR A 234 0.28 -4.04 -9.20
CA TYR A 234 1.39 -4.81 -8.68
C TYR A 234 2.01 -4.12 -7.47
N PHE A 235 2.23 -4.90 -6.40
CA PHE A 235 2.77 -4.42 -5.14
C PHE A 235 3.82 -5.41 -4.61
N GLY A 236 4.88 -4.89 -4.01
CA GLY A 236 5.96 -5.73 -3.48
C GLY A 236 5.57 -6.40 -2.17
N GLN A 237 5.92 -7.68 -2.01
CA GLN A 237 5.77 -8.45 -0.78
C GLN A 237 6.49 -7.81 0.41
N LYS A 238 7.56 -7.04 0.18
CA LYS A 238 8.37 -6.40 1.23
C LYS A 238 7.50 -5.62 2.22
N ASP A 239 6.52 -4.89 1.72
CA ASP A 239 5.52 -4.17 2.49
C ASP A 239 4.26 -5.06 2.67
N ILE A 240 4.43 -6.25 3.28
CA ILE A 240 3.39 -7.30 3.32
C ILE A 240 2.07 -6.83 3.91
N GLN A 241 2.12 -6.07 5.01
CA GLN A 241 0.92 -5.52 5.65
C GLN A 241 0.22 -4.51 4.75
N GLN A 242 0.98 -3.69 4.01
CA GLN A 242 0.38 -2.79 3.01
C GLN A 242 -0.38 -3.59 1.96
N PHE A 243 0.19 -4.68 1.45
CA PHE A 243 -0.51 -5.54 0.49
C PHE A 243 -1.82 -6.07 1.08
N ILE A 244 -1.79 -6.58 2.31
CA ILE A 244 -2.96 -7.17 2.97
C ILE A 244 -4.05 -6.11 3.19
N VAL A 245 -3.69 -4.94 3.72
CA VAL A 245 -4.60 -3.80 3.91
C VAL A 245 -5.26 -3.40 2.58
N LEU A 246 -4.48 -3.27 1.51
CA LEU A 246 -4.99 -2.90 0.19
C LEU A 246 -5.83 -4.00 -0.44
N ASN A 247 -5.50 -5.27 -0.20
CA ASN A 247 -6.28 -6.39 -0.69
C ASN A 247 -7.66 -6.45 -0.02
N VAL A 248 -7.73 -6.27 1.31
CA VAL A 248 -9.01 -6.12 2.03
C VAL A 248 -9.81 -4.96 1.46
N MET A 249 -9.18 -3.77 1.32
CA MET A 249 -9.82 -2.59 0.76
C MET A 249 -10.41 -2.85 -0.63
N VAL A 250 -9.64 -3.45 -1.54
CA VAL A 250 -10.08 -3.71 -2.92
C VAL A 250 -11.23 -4.71 -2.96
N GLN A 251 -11.17 -5.78 -2.16
CA GLN A 251 -12.22 -6.80 -2.12
C GLN A 251 -13.52 -6.25 -1.51
N GLU A 252 -13.43 -5.55 -0.38
CA GLU A 252 -14.60 -5.10 0.38
C GLU A 252 -15.24 -3.82 -0.16
N LEU A 253 -14.48 -2.97 -0.85
CA LEU A 253 -15.04 -1.83 -1.61
C LEU A 253 -15.42 -2.21 -3.04
N PHE A 254 -15.32 -3.50 -3.41
CA PHE A 254 -15.63 -4.02 -4.75
C PHE A 254 -14.90 -3.27 -5.88
N VAL A 255 -13.65 -2.90 -5.64
CA VAL A 255 -12.81 -2.22 -6.62
C VAL A 255 -12.47 -3.22 -7.73
N ASN A 256 -12.80 -2.86 -8.97
CA ASN A 256 -12.58 -3.71 -10.14
C ASN A 256 -11.10 -3.68 -10.61
N THR A 257 -10.20 -4.08 -9.72
CA THR A 257 -8.76 -4.22 -9.96
C THR A 257 -8.25 -5.44 -9.22
N LYS A 258 -7.51 -6.31 -9.90
CA LYS A 258 -6.81 -7.43 -9.25
C LYS A 258 -5.49 -6.94 -8.66
N LEU A 259 -5.22 -7.25 -7.39
CA LEU A 259 -3.89 -7.02 -6.82
C LEU A 259 -2.98 -8.24 -7.02
N VAL A 260 -1.73 -8.00 -7.38
CA VAL A 260 -0.69 -9.04 -7.52
C VAL A 260 0.48 -8.70 -6.60
N MET A 261 0.78 -9.63 -5.70
CA MET A 261 1.95 -9.55 -4.82
C MET A 261 3.18 -10.06 -5.57
N MET A 262 4.25 -9.27 -5.58
CA MET A 262 5.52 -9.66 -6.20
C MET A 262 6.56 -10.03 -5.13
N PRO A 263 7.36 -11.08 -5.34
CA PRO A 263 8.41 -11.49 -4.41
C PRO A 263 9.40 -10.37 -4.07
N ILE A 264 9.99 -10.46 -2.89
CA ILE A 264 11.02 -9.52 -2.43
C ILE A 264 12.28 -9.69 -3.28
N CYS A 265 12.75 -8.62 -3.93
CA CYS A 265 14.09 -8.58 -4.50
C CYS A 265 15.12 -8.30 -3.40
N ARG A 266 16.18 -9.10 -3.38
CA ARG A 266 17.27 -9.04 -2.39
C ARG A 266 18.60 -8.82 -3.11
N ASP A 267 19.58 -8.24 -2.41
CA ASP A 267 20.96 -8.23 -2.88
C ASP A 267 21.66 -9.58 -2.66
N SER A 268 22.94 -9.69 -3.03
CA SER A 268 23.73 -10.93 -2.88
C SER A 268 23.95 -11.36 -1.42
N SER A 269 23.73 -10.46 -0.46
CA SER A 269 23.79 -10.77 0.98
C SER A 269 22.43 -11.21 1.54
N GLY A 270 21.36 -11.12 0.72
CA GLY A 270 19.99 -11.44 1.12
C GLY A 270 19.23 -10.25 1.72
N LEU A 271 19.85 -9.07 1.85
CA LEU A 271 19.17 -7.87 2.33
C LEU A 271 18.08 -7.44 1.34
N ALA A 272 16.87 -7.24 1.84
CA ALA A 272 15.76 -6.74 1.04
C ALA A 272 16.08 -5.35 0.47
N LEU A 273 15.88 -5.17 -0.84
CA LEU A 273 16.14 -3.88 -1.49
C LEU A 273 15.13 -2.83 -1.01
N SER A 274 15.63 -1.67 -0.60
CA SER A 274 14.82 -0.52 -0.19
C SER A 274 15.52 0.78 -0.58
N SER A 275 14.75 1.82 -0.92
CA SER A 275 15.30 3.18 -1.09
C SER A 275 16.04 3.68 0.16
N ARG A 276 15.58 3.27 1.35
CA ARG A 276 16.20 3.56 2.66
C ARG A 276 17.60 2.96 2.86
N ASN A 277 17.99 1.92 2.12
CA ASN A 277 19.32 1.31 2.25
C ASN A 277 20.44 2.31 1.91
N LYS A 278 20.15 3.34 1.11
CA LYS A 278 21.08 4.41 0.75
C LYS A 278 21.55 5.27 1.94
N TYR A 279 20.85 5.22 3.07
CA TYR A 279 21.23 5.95 4.28
C TYR A 279 22.27 5.22 5.12
N LEU A 280 22.54 3.94 4.83
CA LEU A 280 23.51 3.12 5.55
C LEU A 280 24.84 3.06 4.80
N CYS A 281 25.94 3.08 5.54
CA CYS A 281 27.28 2.79 5.05
C CYS A 281 27.43 1.29 4.75
N GLN A 282 28.50 0.93 4.03
CA GLN A 282 28.72 -0.46 3.59
C GLN A 282 28.84 -1.45 4.76
N ASP A 283 29.41 -1.06 5.88
CA ASP A 283 29.52 -1.95 7.03
C ASP A 283 28.18 -2.12 7.75
N SER A 284 27.35 -1.08 7.82
CA SER A 284 25.98 -1.20 8.34
C SER A 284 25.06 -1.99 7.40
N LEU A 285 25.29 -1.96 6.09
CA LEU A 285 24.55 -2.82 5.15
C LEU A 285 24.86 -4.32 5.37
N LYS A 286 26.13 -4.66 5.65
CA LYS A 286 26.51 -6.04 6.03
C LYS A 286 25.88 -6.46 7.35
N VAL A 287 25.74 -5.54 8.31
CA VAL A 287 25.03 -5.83 9.56
C VAL A 287 23.54 -6.04 9.28
N ALA A 288 22.92 -5.15 8.49
CA ALA A 288 21.51 -5.22 8.13
C ALA A 288 21.12 -6.53 7.42
N SER A 289 22.02 -7.16 6.66
CA SER A 289 21.73 -8.47 6.04
C SER A 289 21.47 -9.58 7.06
N SER A 290 21.89 -9.39 8.32
CA SER A 290 21.59 -10.32 9.42
C SER A 290 20.10 -10.38 9.77
N ILE A 291 19.30 -9.37 9.40
CA ILE A 291 17.83 -9.44 9.48
C ILE A 291 17.33 -10.66 8.70
N TYR A 292 17.72 -10.77 7.43
CA TYR A 292 17.34 -11.89 6.59
C TYR A 292 17.94 -13.22 7.10
N ALA A 293 19.17 -13.21 7.61
CA ALA A 293 19.79 -14.41 8.19
C ALA A 293 18.97 -14.98 9.36
N GLY A 294 18.46 -14.12 10.25
CA GLY A 294 17.58 -14.54 11.35
C GLY A 294 16.27 -15.13 10.85
N LEU A 295 15.60 -14.45 9.91
CA LEU A 295 14.35 -14.93 9.31
C LEU A 295 14.54 -16.28 8.60
N SER A 296 15.60 -16.42 7.80
CA SER A 296 15.95 -17.66 7.11
C SER A 296 16.25 -18.80 8.08
N ALA A 297 16.96 -18.52 9.19
CA ALA A 297 17.24 -19.53 10.21
C ALA A 297 15.96 -20.07 10.88
N ALA A 298 14.97 -19.20 11.09
CA ALA A 298 13.63 -19.59 11.54
C ALA A 298 12.90 -20.43 10.48
N THR A 299 12.94 -20.03 9.21
CA THR A 299 12.32 -20.78 8.12
C THR A 299 12.92 -22.18 7.96
N THR A 300 14.25 -22.30 8.02
CA THR A 300 14.94 -23.61 7.99
C THR A 300 14.51 -24.48 9.16
N LEU A 301 14.50 -23.93 10.38
CA LEU A 301 14.01 -24.64 11.56
C LEU A 301 12.60 -25.20 11.35
N ILE A 302 11.67 -24.41 10.81
CA ILE A 302 10.28 -24.85 10.61
C ILE A 302 10.20 -25.96 9.55
N LYS A 303 10.95 -25.83 8.45
CA LYS A 303 10.93 -26.78 7.34
C LYS A 303 11.56 -28.14 7.67
N GLU A 304 12.52 -28.16 8.59
CA GLU A 304 13.21 -29.39 9.03
C GLU A 304 12.42 -30.17 10.09
N GLN A 305 11.40 -29.57 10.70
CA GLN A 305 10.59 -30.22 11.73
C GLN A 305 9.41 -30.95 11.11
N GLU A 306 9.16 -32.17 11.57
CA GLU A 306 7.95 -32.93 11.22
C GLU A 306 6.78 -32.62 12.16
N CYS A 307 7.08 -32.04 13.33
CA CYS A 307 6.10 -31.73 14.37
C CYS A 307 5.80 -30.22 14.45
N VAL A 308 4.82 -29.91 15.29
CA VAL A 308 4.42 -28.54 15.61
C VAL A 308 5.60 -27.77 16.20
N VAL A 309 5.86 -26.56 15.69
CA VAL A 309 6.91 -25.67 16.19
C VAL A 309 6.28 -24.51 16.95
N GLU A 310 6.63 -24.41 18.23
CA GLU A 310 6.19 -23.31 19.10
C GLU A 310 6.81 -21.98 18.67
N ARG A 311 6.03 -20.90 18.79
CA ARG A 311 6.44 -19.52 18.49
C ARG A 311 7.74 -19.14 19.19
N GLU A 312 7.85 -19.44 20.49
CA GLU A 312 9.02 -19.06 21.30
C GLU A 312 10.31 -19.71 20.80
N THR A 313 10.23 -20.94 20.29
CA THR A 313 11.38 -21.62 19.68
C THR A 313 11.86 -20.89 18.43
N ILE A 314 10.92 -20.39 17.62
CA ILE A 314 11.22 -19.64 16.39
C ILE A 314 11.82 -18.28 16.75
N LEU A 315 11.23 -17.56 17.71
CA LEU A 315 11.75 -16.28 18.19
C LEU A 315 13.15 -16.43 18.81
N THR A 316 13.39 -17.47 19.58
CA THR A 316 14.71 -17.80 20.14
C THR A 316 15.73 -18.03 19.03
N LYS A 317 15.35 -18.76 17.98
CA LYS A 317 16.23 -19.00 16.82
C LYS A 317 16.62 -17.71 16.11
N ILE A 318 15.68 -16.80 15.89
CA ILE A 318 15.95 -15.47 15.32
C ILE A 318 16.85 -14.67 16.26
N GLY A 319 16.50 -14.64 17.55
CA GLY A 319 17.21 -13.91 18.60
C GLY A 319 18.67 -14.29 18.71
N HIS A 320 19.02 -15.57 18.60
CA HIS A 320 20.43 -16.01 18.61
C HIS A 320 21.27 -15.41 17.47
N ILE A 321 20.68 -15.18 16.29
CA ILE A 321 21.38 -14.55 15.16
C ILE A 321 21.50 -13.03 15.36
N TRP A 322 20.51 -12.41 15.99
CA TRP A 322 20.44 -10.95 16.15
C TRP A 322 21.11 -10.44 17.43
N GLU A 323 21.24 -11.26 18.47
CA GLU A 323 21.80 -10.90 19.78
C GLU A 323 23.13 -10.13 19.70
N PRO A 324 24.14 -10.53 18.90
CA PRO A 324 25.39 -9.77 18.84
C PRO A 324 25.21 -8.32 18.37
N TYR A 325 24.26 -8.09 17.46
CA TYR A 325 23.97 -6.77 16.90
C TYR A 325 23.06 -5.93 17.82
N VAL A 326 22.24 -6.59 18.63
CA VAL A 326 21.49 -5.92 19.70
C VAL A 326 22.45 -5.46 20.80
N GLN A 327 23.38 -6.32 21.22
CA GLN A 327 24.38 -6.01 22.26
C GLN A 327 25.35 -4.90 21.84
N SER A 328 25.73 -4.84 20.57
CA SER A 328 26.57 -3.76 20.03
C SER A 328 25.81 -2.44 19.85
N GLY A 329 24.48 -2.46 19.94
CA GLY A 329 23.62 -1.31 19.66
C GLY A 329 23.47 -0.98 18.16
N ASP A 330 23.82 -1.93 17.28
CA ASP A 330 23.56 -1.81 15.84
C ASP A 330 22.08 -2.04 15.52
N PHE A 331 21.43 -2.97 16.23
CA PHE A 331 20.02 -3.32 16.08
C PHE A 331 19.19 -2.88 17.28
N GLU A 332 18.05 -2.26 16.99
CA GLU A 332 16.94 -2.08 17.91
C GLU A 332 15.69 -2.72 17.27
N ILE A 333 15.17 -3.78 17.89
CA ILE A 333 14.05 -4.55 17.34
C ILE A 333 12.76 -3.78 17.67
N ASP A 334 12.03 -3.39 16.63
CA ASP A 334 10.71 -2.76 16.80
C ASP A 334 9.65 -3.84 17.01
N TYR A 335 9.59 -4.82 16.10
CA TYR A 335 8.77 -6.02 16.30
C TYR A 335 9.28 -7.23 15.52
N ILE A 336 8.88 -8.41 15.98
CA ILE A 336 8.90 -9.68 15.23
C ILE A 336 7.52 -10.32 15.38
N SER A 337 6.91 -10.68 14.26
CA SER A 337 5.58 -11.26 14.19
C SER A 337 5.61 -12.57 13.42
N ILE A 338 4.81 -13.52 13.89
CA ILE A 338 4.57 -14.81 13.24
C ILE A 338 3.05 -14.94 13.17
N ALA A 339 2.48 -14.67 12.00
CA ALA A 339 1.05 -14.44 11.86
C ALA A 339 0.47 -15.15 10.64
N ASP A 340 -0.85 -15.32 10.65
CA ASP A 340 -1.59 -15.70 9.45
C ASP A 340 -1.56 -14.55 8.41
N ILE A 341 -1.25 -14.87 7.16
CA ILE A 341 -1.04 -13.88 6.08
C ILE A 341 -2.32 -13.14 5.69
N LYS A 342 -3.52 -13.66 6.00
CA LYS A 342 -4.78 -13.00 5.61
C LYS A 342 -5.28 -12.08 6.71
N SER A 343 -5.26 -12.56 7.95
CA SER A 343 -5.83 -11.88 9.11
C SER A 343 -4.80 -11.09 9.92
N LEU A 344 -3.51 -11.37 9.74
CA LEU A 344 -2.42 -10.91 10.60
C LEU A 344 -2.57 -11.30 12.07
N ALA A 345 -3.43 -12.29 12.37
CA ALA A 345 -3.56 -12.84 13.70
C ALA A 345 -2.28 -13.60 14.10
N GLU A 346 -1.73 -13.26 15.27
CA GLU A 346 -0.53 -13.89 15.79
C GLU A 346 -0.76 -15.38 16.08
N LYS A 347 0.19 -16.20 15.62
CA LYS A 347 0.18 -17.65 15.82
C LYS A 347 1.08 -18.01 17.00
N ARG A 348 0.57 -18.95 17.81
CA ARG A 348 1.31 -19.55 18.94
C ARG A 348 2.16 -20.72 18.49
N GLU A 349 1.74 -21.39 17.43
CA GLU A 349 2.36 -22.59 16.90
C GLU A 349 2.26 -22.61 15.37
N ILE A 350 3.19 -23.32 14.72
CA ILE A 350 3.20 -23.54 13.28
C ILE A 350 3.22 -25.04 13.00
N LYS A 351 2.37 -25.46 12.07
CA LYS A 351 2.31 -26.82 11.54
C LYS A 351 2.95 -26.86 10.14
N PRO A 352 4.19 -27.35 10.00
CA PRO A 352 4.99 -27.24 8.76
C PRO A 352 4.31 -27.74 7.48
N GLN A 353 3.39 -28.70 7.57
CA GLN A 353 2.72 -29.33 6.43
C GLN A 353 1.25 -28.88 6.21
N GLU A 354 0.66 -28.14 7.16
CA GLU A 354 -0.73 -27.66 7.07
C GLU A 354 -0.80 -26.12 6.88
N ASP A 355 0.25 -25.40 7.27
CA ASP A 355 0.27 -23.94 7.34
C ASP A 355 0.92 -23.26 6.13
N GLY A 356 0.30 -23.34 4.96
CA GLY A 356 0.72 -22.58 3.76
C GLY A 356 0.33 -21.09 3.76
N LEU A 357 -0.02 -20.54 4.93
CA LEU A 357 -0.54 -19.18 5.10
C LEU A 357 0.16 -18.43 6.25
N THR A 358 1.37 -18.83 6.64
CA THR A 358 2.10 -18.14 7.72
C THR A 358 3.10 -17.15 7.15
N VAL A 359 3.18 -15.97 7.76
CA VAL A 359 4.22 -14.97 7.49
C VAL A 359 5.03 -14.72 8.76
N ILE A 360 6.35 -14.77 8.63
CA ILE A 360 7.29 -14.24 9.63
C ILE A 360 7.68 -12.85 9.15
N SER A 361 7.36 -11.80 9.91
CA SER A 361 7.67 -10.42 9.54
C SER A 361 8.34 -9.68 10.68
N CYS A 362 9.14 -8.67 10.36
CA CYS A 362 9.83 -7.88 11.37
C CYS A 362 10.05 -6.44 10.91
N ALA A 363 10.29 -5.59 11.91
CA ALA A 363 10.89 -4.29 11.72
C ALA A 363 12.05 -4.12 12.71
N VAL A 364 13.18 -3.63 12.20
CA VAL A 364 14.42 -3.43 12.96
C VAL A 364 14.99 -2.08 12.60
N TYR A 365 15.26 -1.27 13.61
CA TYR A 365 16.06 -0.06 13.46
C TYR A 365 17.53 -0.44 13.41
N VAL A 366 18.20 -0.06 12.32
CA VAL A 366 19.64 -0.27 12.11
C VAL A 366 20.37 1.06 12.26
N ARG A 367 21.30 1.13 13.21
CA ARG A 367 22.17 2.30 13.41
C ARG A 367 23.31 2.29 12.40
N ASP A 368 23.58 3.43 11.78
CA ASP A 368 24.73 3.56 10.91
C ASP A 368 26.03 3.62 11.72
N ARG A 369 27.01 2.77 11.40
CA ARG A 369 28.27 2.68 12.13
C ARG A 369 29.20 3.86 11.85
N LYS A 370 29.05 4.51 10.70
CA LYS A 370 29.84 5.68 10.33
C LYS A 370 29.22 6.97 10.87
N HIS A 371 27.90 7.01 10.94
CA HIS A 371 27.08 8.15 11.36
C HIS A 371 26.07 7.69 12.44
N PRO A 372 26.48 7.53 13.72
CA PRO A 372 25.63 6.95 14.77
C PRO A 372 24.30 7.68 15.03
N GLU A 373 24.19 8.94 14.63
CA GLU A 373 22.96 9.73 14.62
C GLU A 373 21.95 9.29 13.56
N THR A 374 22.40 8.55 12.54
CA THR A 374 21.56 7.99 11.49
C THR A 374 21.06 6.63 11.92
N GLN A 375 19.75 6.52 12.11
CA GLN A 375 19.08 5.26 12.41
C GLN A 375 18.01 5.01 11.33
N VAL A 376 18.02 3.82 10.74
CA VAL A 376 17.16 3.48 9.61
C VAL A 376 16.26 2.32 10.00
N ARG A 377 14.95 2.54 9.96
CA ARG A 377 13.96 1.48 10.16
C ARG A 377 13.83 0.62 8.90
N LEU A 378 14.27 -0.63 8.98
CA LEU A 378 14.18 -1.62 7.92
C LEU A 378 13.10 -2.64 8.26
N ILE A 379 12.42 -3.13 7.22
CA ILE A 379 11.38 -4.16 7.34
C ILE A 379 11.72 -5.31 6.41
N ASP A 380 11.37 -6.52 6.83
CA ASP A 380 11.53 -7.72 6.03
C ASP A 380 10.50 -8.79 6.44
N ASN A 381 10.21 -9.73 5.54
CA ASN A 381 9.33 -10.86 5.81
C ASN A 381 9.66 -12.09 4.95
N ILE A 382 9.21 -13.25 5.43
CA ILE A 382 9.19 -14.53 4.70
C ILE A 382 7.78 -15.13 4.85
N ILE A 383 7.20 -15.54 3.71
CA ILE A 383 5.98 -16.34 3.66
C ILE A 383 6.41 -17.81 3.62
N LEU A 384 5.82 -18.65 4.48
CA LEU A 384 6.15 -20.06 4.63
C LEU A 384 5.37 -20.96 3.67
#